data_AF-A0A957X1U0-F1
#
_entry.id   AF-A0A957X1U0-F1
#
_cell.length_a   1.000
_cell.length_b   1.000
_cell.length_c   1.000
_cell.angle_alpha   90.00
_cell.angle_beta   90.00
_cell.angle_gamma   90.00
#
_symmetry.space_group_name_H-M   'P 1'
#
loop_
_entity.id
_entity.type
_entity.pdbx_description
1 polymer ?
#
loop_
_entity_poly.entity_id
_entity_poly.type
_entity_poly.pdbx_seq_one_letter_code
_entity_poly.pdbx_strand_id
1 'polypeptide(L)' 'LLFAEALSGCITYGETIVEAIAMAREAIELYLESLVAHHEEILTEEGTLEYTVMVPVYA' A
#
# COMPACT_ATOMS: atom_id res chain seq x y z
N LEU A 1 -14.02 -2.66 1.14
CA LEU A 1 -13.09 -2.70 -0.01
C LEU A 1 -12.04 -1.62 0.21
N LEU A 2 -10.86 -2.02 0.68
CA LEU A 2 -9.67 -1.18 0.78
C LEU A 2 -8.64 -1.72 -0.22
N PHE A 3 -7.99 -0.84 -0.98
CA PHE A 3 -6.94 -1.18 -1.94
C PHE A 3 -5.63 -0.58 -1.45
N ALA A 4 -4.59 -1.40 -1.32
CA ALA A 4 -3.24 -0.94 -0.96
C ALA A 4 -2.36 -0.99 -2.21
N GLU A 5 -2.02 0.19 -2.77
CA GLU A 5 -1.22 0.30 -4.00
C GLU A 5 0.17 -0.33 -3.89
N ALA A 6 0.78 -0.32 -2.70
CA ALA A 6 2.08 -0.92 -2.43
C ALA A 6 2.08 -2.46 -2.50
N LEU A 7 0.91 -3.09 -2.38
CA LEU A 7 0.72 -4.53 -2.50
C LEU A 7 -0.26 -4.81 -3.61
N SER A 8 0.23 -4.89 -4.85
CA SER A 8 -0.60 -5.26 -5.99
C SER A 8 -1.32 -6.59 -5.70
N GLY A 9 -2.64 -6.53 -5.44
CA GLY A 9 -3.47 -7.69 -5.11
C GLY A 9 -3.95 -7.77 -3.65
N CYS A 10 -3.55 -6.88 -2.75
CA CYS A 10 -4.11 -6.84 -1.38
C CYS A 10 -5.48 -6.15 -1.39
N ILE A 11 -6.54 -6.96 -1.36
CA ILE A 11 -7.93 -6.51 -1.24
C ILE A 11 -8.49 -7.05 0.07
N THR A 12 -8.87 -6.15 0.98
CA THR A 12 -9.50 -6.51 2.26
C THR A 12 -10.96 -6.06 2.35
N TYR A 13 -11.74 -6.84 3.11
CA TYR A 13 -13.19 -6.67 3.25
C TYR A 13 -13.59 -6.80 4.72
N GLY A 14 -14.08 -5.72 5.34
CA GLY A 14 -14.70 -5.76 6.66
C GLY A 14 -16.15 -5.27 6.59
N GLU A 15 -16.96 -5.60 7.59
CA GLU A 15 -18.32 -5.09 7.75
C GLU A 15 -18.30 -3.58 7.99
N THR A 16 -17.22 -3.07 8.59
CA THR A 16 -16.97 -1.65 8.78
C THR A 16 -15.66 -1.19 8.15
N ILE A 17 -15.51 0.12 7.94
CA ILE A 17 -14.25 0.72 7.49
C ILE A 17 -13.12 0.41 8.47
N VAL A 18 -13.39 0.47 9.77
CA VAL A 18 -12.40 0.20 10.82
C VAL A 18 -11.89 -1.24 10.73
N GLU A 19 -12.79 -2.18 10.54
CA GLU A 19 -12.45 -3.60 10.38
C GLU A 19 -11.67 -3.86 9.09
N ALA A 20 -12.08 -3.25 7.97
CA ALA A 20 -11.36 -3.37 6.71
C ALA A 20 -9.92 -2.82 6.79
N ILE A 21 -9.73 -1.73 7.53
CA ILE A 21 -8.41 -1.15 7.83
C ILE A 21 -7.59 -2.09 8.72
N ALA A 22 -8.19 -2.64 9.78
CA ALA A 22 -7.50 -3.57 10.68
C ALA A 22 -6.96 -4.79 9.91
N MET A 23 -7.80 -5.41 9.07
CA MET A 23 -7.38 -6.54 8.24
C MET A 23 -6.34 -6.16 7.19
N ALA A 24 -6.41 -4.95 6.63
CA ALA A 24 -5.37 -4.48 5.73
C ALA A 24 -4.02 -4.34 6.45
N ARG A 25 -4.01 -3.80 7.67
CA ARG A 25 -2.79 -3.68 8.47
C ARG A 25 -2.17 -5.04 8.77
N GLU A 26 -2.96 -6.00 9.23
CA GLU A 26 -2.48 -7.36 9.50
C GLU A 26 -1.93 -8.04 8.24
N ALA A 27 -2.60 -7.89 7.10
CA ALA A 27 -2.13 -8.45 5.84
C ALA A 27 -0.80 -7.83 5.38
N ILE A 28 -0.62 -6.52 5.55
CA ILE A 28 0.64 -5.81 5.26
C ILE A 28 1.74 -6.30 6.20
N GLU A 29 1.46 -6.40 7.50
CA GLU A 29 2.43 -6.87 8.51
C GLU A 29 2.92 -8.29 8.18
N LEU A 30 2.02 -9.22 7.90
CA LEU A 30 2.37 -10.59 7.50
C LEU A 30 3.18 -10.65 6.19
N TYR A 31 2.87 -9.79 5.22
CA TYR A 31 3.64 -9.71 3.98
C TYR A 31 5.07 -9.24 4.24
N LEU A 32 5.25 -8.20 5.05
CA LEU A 32 6.57 -7.71 5.43
C LEU A 32 7.37 -8.79 6.18
N GLU A 33 6.74 -9.51 7.11
CA GLU A 33 7.37 -10.64 7.80
C GLU A 33 7.83 -11.73 6.81
N SER A 34 7.02 -12.05 5.80
CA SER A 34 7.37 -13.00 4.75
C SER A 34 8.58 -12.54 3.93
N LEU A 35 8.62 -11.27 3.52
CA LEU A 35 9.75 -10.70 2.78
C LEU A 35 11.03 -10.79 3.59
N VAL A 36 10.98 -10.41 4.88
CA VAL A 36 12.13 -10.51 5.80
C VAL A 36 12.59 -11.96 5.94
N ALA A 37 11.65 -12.89 6.14
CA ALA A 37 11.97 -14.32 6.27
C ALA A 37 12.64 -14.87 5.02
N HIS A 38 12.26 -14.38 3.84
CA HIS A 38 12.81 -14.80 2.54
C HIS A 38 14.03 -13.99 2.09
N HIS A 39 14.47 -13.01 2.90
CA HIS A 39 15.57 -12.10 2.57
C HIS A 39 15.32 -11.32 1.27
N GLU A 40 14.05 -11.04 0.99
CA GLU A 40 13.62 -10.21 -0.13
C GLU A 40 13.73 -8.73 0.26
N GLU A 41 14.05 -7.87 -0.71
CA GLU A 41 14.16 -6.44 -0.48
C GLU A 41 12.79 -5.81 -0.23
N ILE A 42 12.69 -5.03 0.83
CA ILE A 42 11.52 -4.18 1.09
C ILE A 42 11.71 -2.90 0.28
N LEU A 43 10.83 -2.66 -0.69
CA LEU A 43 10.80 -1.40 -1.44
C LEU A 43 10.45 -0.26 -0.48
N THR A 44 11.39 0.68 -0.29
CA THR A 44 11.18 1.90 0.48
C THR A 44 11.09 3.10 -0.46
N GLU A 45 10.46 4.20 0.00
CA GLU A 45 10.47 5.47 -0.73
C GLU A 45 11.80 6.24 -0.59
N GLU A 46 12.81 5.63 0.06
CA GLU A 46 14.11 6.28 0.22
C GLU A 46 14.77 6.50 -1.14
N GLY A 47 14.96 7.77 -1.50
CA GLY A 47 15.52 8.17 -2.80
C GLY A 47 14.48 8.40 -3.90
N THR A 48 13.19 8.26 -3.62
CA THR A 48 12.11 8.60 -4.56
C THR A 48 11.79 10.09 -4.51
N LEU A 49 11.82 10.78 -5.66
CA LEU A 49 11.42 12.18 -5.79
C LEU A 49 10.02 12.24 -6.43
N GLU A 50 9.03 12.69 -5.66
CA GLU A 50 7.67 12.92 -6.16
C GLU A 50 7.41 14.42 -6.34
N TYR A 51 6.91 14.82 -7.51
CA TYR A 51 6.54 16.22 -7.81
C TYR A 51 5.24 16.27 -8.61
N THR A 52 4.28 17.09 -8.15
CA THR A 52 3.01 17.30 -8.85
C THR A 52 3.12 18.48 -9.83
N VAL A 53 2.90 18.24 -11.12
CA VAL A 53 2.81 19.30 -12.14
C VAL A 53 1.35 19.61 -12.43
N MET A 54 0.92 20.85 -12.20
CA MET A 54 -0.42 21.32 -12.56
C MET A 54 -0.41 21.89 -13.98
N VAL A 55 -1.22 21.32 -14.87
CA VAL A 55 -1.39 21.81 -16.24
C VAL A 55 -2.72 22.55 -16.36
N PRO A 56 -2.73 23.88 -16.57
CA PRO A 56 -3.96 24.63 -16.78
C PRO A 56 -4.57 24.28 -18.14
N VAL A 57 -5.87 24.00 -18.15
CA VAL A 57 -6.64 23.80 -19.39
C VAL A 57 -7.24 25.15 -19.79
N TYR A 58 -6.88 25.65 -20.96
CA TYR A 58 -7.51 26.83 -21.55
C TYR A 58 -8.61 26.38 -22.53
N ALA A 59 -9.82 26.92 -22.35
CA ALA A 59 -10.99 26.68 -23.20
C ALA A 59 -11.06 27.69 -24.35
#